data_AF-A0A6L7KNN1-F1
#
_entry.id   AF-A0A6L7KNN1-F1
#
_cell.length_a   1.000
_cell.length_b   1.000
_cell.length_c   1.000
_cell.angle_alpha   90.00
_cell.angle_beta   90.00
_cell.angle_gamma   90.00
#
_symmetry.space_group_name_H-M   'P 1'
#
loop_
_entity.id
_entity.type
_entity.pdbx_description
1 polymer ?
#
loop_
_entity_poly.entity_id
_entity_poly.type
_entity_poly.pdbx_seq_one_letter_code
_entity_poly.pdbx_strand_id
1 'polypeptide(L)'
;EWMMPVDWLWMLALCMTGVAGHWLLIRCYELAEAGAVQPFAYFHQVFAALIGIVVFHEALRANVALGAMVILAAGVFALWRAYVQGRDD
;
A
#
# COMPACT_ATOMS: atom_id res chain seq x y z
N GLU A 1 23.89 22.79 -2.26
CA GLU A 1 25.06 21.89 -2.42
C GLU A 1 24.73 20.86 -3.47
N TRP A 2 25.70 20.41 -4.26
CA TRP A 2 25.46 19.41 -5.31
C TRP A 2 25.11 18.06 -4.68
N MET A 3 24.11 17.36 -5.23
CA MET A 3 23.71 16.02 -4.79
C MET A 3 24.90 15.07 -4.89
N MET A 4 25.18 14.31 -3.83
CA MET A 4 26.23 13.30 -3.87
C MET A 4 25.84 12.20 -4.88
N PRO A 5 26.81 11.50 -5.50
CA PRO A 5 26.52 10.42 -6.45
C PRO A 5 25.57 9.34 -5.89
N VAL A 6 25.58 9.13 -4.57
CA VAL A 6 24.67 8.20 -3.87
C VAL A 6 23.22 8.69 -3.85
N ASP A 7 22.98 10.00 -3.79
CA ASP A 7 21.63 10.57 -3.76
C ASP A 7 20.92 10.33 -5.10
N TRP A 8 21.68 10.35 -6.21
CA TRP A 8 21.18 9.98 -7.53
C TRP A 8 20.75 8.52 -7.61
N LEU A 9 21.45 7.62 -6.92
CA LEU A 9 21.07 6.20 -6.88
C LEU A 9 19.75 6.01 -6.12
N TRP A 10 19.59 6.67 -4.97
CA TRP A 10 18.33 6.66 -4.22
C TRP A 10 17.18 7.29 -5.01
N MET A 11 17.45 8.39 -5.72
CA MET A 11 16.47 9.04 -6.59
C MET A 11 16.02 8.09 -7.71
N LEU A 12 16.95 7.41 -8.38
CA LEU A 12 16.64 6.42 -9.41
C LEU A 12 15.79 5.28 -8.84
N ALA A 13 16.18 4.74 -7.68
CA ALA A 13 15.43 3.67 -7.01
C ALA A 13 14.00 4.11 -6.65
N LEU A 14 13.83 5.31 -6.10
CA LEU A 14 12.52 5.91 -5.82
C LEU A 14 11.67 6.06 -7.10
N CYS A 15 12.25 6.59 -8.17
CA CYS A 15 11.55 6.76 -9.44
C CYS A 15 11.12 5.42 -10.04
N MET A 16 12.03 4.44 -10.10
CA MET A 16 11.74 3.13 -10.68
C MET A 16 10.68 2.37 -9.89
N THR A 17 10.78 2.35 -8.55
CA THR A 17 9.78 1.71 -7.69
C THR A 17 8.43 2.43 -7.76
N GLY A 18 8.42 3.76 -7.80
CA GLY A 18 7.22 4.57 -7.96
C GLY A 18 6.50 4.30 -9.27
N VAL A 19 7.20 4.35 -10.40
CA VAL A 19 6.63 4.05 -11.72
C VAL A 19 6.11 2.63 -11.78
N ALA A 20 6.90 1.65 -11.32
CA ALA A 20 6.49 0.25 -11.29
C ALA A 20 5.23 0.03 -10.44
N GLY A 21 5.16 0.65 -9.25
CA GLY A 21 4.01 0.53 -8.35
C GLY A 21 2.73 1.12 -8.96
N HIS A 22 2.81 2.32 -9.56
CA HIS A 22 1.66 2.92 -10.23
C HIS A 22 1.24 2.14 -11.47
N TRP A 23 2.18 1.63 -12.26
CA TRP A 23 1.88 0.77 -13.40
C TRP A 23 1.16 -0.51 -12.98
N LEU A 24 1.61 -1.15 -11.89
CA LEU A 24 0.93 -2.33 -11.34
C LEU A 24 -0.50 -2.03 -10.88
N LEU A 25 -0.71 -0.87 -10.24
CA LEU A 25 -2.05 -0.44 -9.82
C LEU A 25 -2.96 -0.23 -11.02
N ILE A 26 -2.50 0.46 -12.06
CA ILE A 26 -3.25 0.65 -13.30
C ILE A 26 -3.65 -0.70 -13.88
N ARG A 27 -2.70 -1.63 -13.99
CA ARG A 27 -2.97 -2.96 -14.54
C ARG A 27 -3.93 -3.78 -13.66
N CYS A 28 -3.90 -3.61 -12.35
CA CYS A 28 -4.83 -4.25 -11.43
C CYS A 28 -6.27 -3.73 -11.65
N TYR A 29 -6.46 -2.43 -11.83
CA TYR A 29 -7.76 -1.83 -12.14
C TYR A 29 -8.32 -2.22 -13.51
N GLU A 30 -7.47 -2.62 -14.45
CA GLU A 30 -7.93 -3.15 -15.75
C GLU A 30 -8.47 -4.58 -15.66
N LEU A 31 -8.05 -5.35 -14.65
CA LEU A 31 -8.36 -6.77 -14.51
C LEU A 31 -9.41 -7.08 -13.43
N ALA A 32 -9.59 -6.18 -12.46
CA ALA A 32 -10.53 -6.33 -11.36
C ALA A 32 -11.42 -5.09 -11.23
N GLU A 33 -12.66 -5.29 -10.80
CA GLU A 33 -13.59 -4.18 -10.57
C GLU A 33 -13.00 -3.17 -9.57
N ALA A 34 -13.08 -1.89 -9.90
CA ALA A 34 -12.51 -0.82 -9.08
C ALA A 34 -13.00 -0.87 -7.61
N GLY A 35 -14.23 -1.31 -7.37
CA GLY A 35 -14.80 -1.48 -6.03
C GLY A 35 -14.16 -2.61 -5.23
N ALA A 36 -13.67 -3.66 -5.87
CA ALA A 36 -12.95 -4.76 -5.22
C ALA A 36 -11.51 -4.35 -4.86
N VAL A 37 -10.86 -3.54 -5.69
CA VAL A 37 -9.44 -3.14 -5.54
C VAL A 37 -9.27 -1.96 -4.58
N GLN A 38 -10.24 -1.05 -4.50
CA GLN A 38 -10.22 0.18 -3.69
C GLN A 38 -9.75 0.00 -2.22
N PRO A 39 -10.26 -0.98 -1.45
CA PRO A 39 -9.85 -1.20 -0.07
C PRO A 39 -8.36 -1.55 0.06
N PHE A 40 -7.82 -2.28 -0.91
CA PHE A 40 -6.41 -2.67 -0.93
C PHE A 40 -5.48 -1.51 -1.30
N ALA A 41 -5.95 -0.51 -2.04
CA ALA A 41 -5.14 0.65 -2.40
C ALA A 41 -4.59 1.38 -1.15
N TYR A 42 -5.34 1.37 -0.05
CA TYR A 42 -4.94 2.00 1.21
C TYR A 42 -3.90 1.18 2.02
N PHE A 43 -3.64 -0.09 1.66
CA PHE A 43 -2.64 -0.91 2.36
C PHE A 43 -1.23 -0.34 2.25
N HIS A 44 -0.96 0.49 1.24
CA HIS A 44 0.33 1.17 1.13
C HIS A 44 0.69 2.00 2.37
N GLN A 45 -0.31 2.53 3.11
CA GLN A 45 -0.10 3.26 4.37
C GLN A 45 0.36 2.32 5.48
N VAL A 46 -0.21 1.11 5.54
CA VAL A 46 0.18 0.09 6.53
C VAL A 46 1.61 -0.36 6.27
N PHE A 47 1.97 -0.60 5.01
CA PHE A 47 3.35 -0.95 4.65
C PHE A 47 4.33 0.20 4.89
N ALA A 48 3.97 1.44 4.59
CA ALA A 48 4.80 2.61 4.88
C ALA A 48 5.05 2.74 6.38
N ALA A 49 4.02 2.59 7.22
CA ALA A 49 4.16 2.59 8.67
C ALA A 49 5.05 1.45 9.17
N LEU A 50 4.90 0.24 8.60
CA LEU A 50 5.74 -0.91 8.93
C LEU A 50 7.22 -0.65 8.59
N ILE A 51 7.49 -0.07 7.42
CA ILE A 51 8.84 0.33 7.01
C ILE A 51 9.40 1.40 7.97
N GLY A 52 8.59 2.39 8.37
CA GLY A 52 8.94 3.39 9.38
C GLY A 52 9.42 2.76 10.69
N ILE A 53 8.67 1.77 11.19
CA ILE A 53 9.02 1.07 12.43
C ILE A 53 10.27 0.18 12.26
N VAL A 54 10.36 -0.58 11.17
CA VAL A 54 11.42 -1.60 10.99
C VAL A 54 12.75 -0.96 10.56
N VAL A 55 12.72 0.00 9.65
CA VAL A 55 13.93 0.60 9.05
C VAL A 55 14.38 1.83 9.83
N PHE A 56 13.44 2.66 10.28
CA PHE A 56 13.75 3.93 10.95
C PHE A 56 13.55 3.87 12.47
N HIS A 57 13.14 2.72 13.02
CA HIS A 57 12.84 2.54 14.45
C HIS A 57 11.85 3.57 14.99
N GLU A 58 10.91 4.01 14.15
CA GLU A 58 9.95 5.04 14.52
C GLU A 58 8.94 4.51 15.56
N ALA A 59 8.65 5.31 16.58
CA ALA A 59 7.71 4.94 17.63
C ALA A 59 6.27 4.92 17.09
N LEU A 60 5.62 3.77 17.16
CA LEU A 60 4.24 3.62 16.73
C LEU A 60 3.30 4.40 17.65
N ARG A 61 2.79 5.53 17.15
CA ARG A 61 1.76 6.31 17.85
C ARG A 61 0.43 5.57 17.80
N ALA A 62 -0.33 5.65 18.89
CA ALA A 62 -1.64 5.01 19.00
C ALA A 62 -2.59 5.39 17.83
N ASN A 63 -2.54 6.64 17.38
CA ASN A 63 -3.37 7.12 16.27
C ASN A 63 -3.06 6.39 14.94
N VAL A 64 -1.78 6.11 14.67
CA VAL A 64 -1.34 5.39 13.46
C VAL A 64 -1.74 3.92 13.56
N ALA A 65 -1.57 3.31 14.75
CA ALA A 65 -2.01 1.94 14.99
C ALA A 65 -3.53 1.78 14.78
N LEU A 66 -4.32 2.74 15.26
CA LEU A 66 -5.77 2.73 15.10
C LEU A 66 -6.16 2.87 13.62
N GLY A 67 -5.55 3.81 12.89
CA GLY A 67 -5.76 3.95 11.43
C GLY A 67 -5.39 2.68 10.66
N ALA A 68 -4.25 2.05 10.99
CA ALA A 68 -3.83 0.80 10.39
C ALA A 68 -4.82 -0.34 10.65
N MET A 69 -5.36 -0.45 11.87
CA MET A 69 -6.41 -1.45 12.18
C MET A 69 -7.68 -1.23 11.35
N VAL A 70 -8.10 0.01 11.15
CA VAL A 70 -9.28 0.32 10.31
C VAL A 70 -9.04 -0.09 8.86
N ILE A 71 -7.86 0.22 8.30
CA ILE A 71 -7.49 -0.17 6.92
C ILE A 71 -7.47 -1.69 6.79
N LEU A 72 -6.84 -2.40 7.74
CA LEU A 72 -6.79 -3.87 7.74
C LEU A 72 -8.18 -4.48 7.85
N ALA A 73 -9.04 -3.97 8.74
CA ALA A 73 -10.42 -4.42 8.89
C ALA A 73 -11.24 -4.21 7.60
N ALA A 74 -11.08 -3.07 6.94
CA ALA A 74 -11.73 -2.80 5.66
C ALA A 74 -11.26 -3.76 4.56
N GLY A 75 -9.97 -4.09 4.51
CA GLY A 75 -9.43 -5.08 3.57
C GLY A 75 -9.96 -6.49 3.80
N VAL A 76 -10.00 -6.93 5.06
CA VAL A 76 -10.59 -8.23 5.44
C VAL A 76 -12.08 -8.28 5.09
N PHE A 77 -12.81 -7.20 5.37
CA PHE A 77 -14.22 -7.09 4.99
C PHE A 77 -14.42 -7.15 3.47
N ALA A 78 -13.56 -6.51 2.69
CA ALA A 78 -13.61 -6.56 1.24
C ALA A 78 -13.38 -7.97 0.68
N LEU A 79 -12.39 -8.70 1.22
CA LEU A 79 -12.15 -10.11 0.90
C LEU A 79 -13.35 -10.98 1.25
N TRP A 80 -13.90 -10.79 2.45
CA TRP A 80 -15.06 -11.55 2.91
C TRP A 80 -16.28 -11.32 2.02
N ARG A 81 -16.53 -10.05 1.63
CA ARG A 81 -17.62 -9.69 0.72
C ARG A 81 -17.47 -10.38 -0.64
N ALA A 82 -16.26 -10.37 -1.21
CA ALA A 82 -15.97 -11.04 -2.48
C ALA A 82 -16.16 -12.56 -2.38
N TYR A 83 -15.75 -13.18 -1.27
CA TYR A 83 -15.95 -14.61 -1.02
C TYR A 83 -17.43 -14.99 -0.89
N VAL A 84 -18.24 -14.15 -0.23
CA VAL A 84 -19.69 -14.37 -0.10
C VAL A 84 -20.39 -14.25 -1.46
N GLN A 85 -20.04 -13.25 -2.27
CA GLN A 85 -20.64 -13.06 -3.60
C GLN A 85 -20.30 -14.18 -4.58
N GLY A 86 -19.08 -14.71 -4.56
CA GLY A 86 -18.71 -15.86 -5.39
C GLY A 86 -19.32 -17.20 -4.94
N ARG A 87 -20.14 -17.22 -3.89
CA ARG A 87 -20.85 -18.42 -3.40
C ARG A 87 -22.32 -18.47 -3.84
N ASP A 88 -22.83 -17.39 -4.41
CA ASP A 88 -24.20 -17.28 -4.94
C ASP A 88 -24.28 -17.53 -6.46
N ASP A 89 -23.13 -17.77 -7.12
CA ASP A 89 -22.98 -18.26 -8.51
C ASP A 89 -22.67 -19.77 -8.55
#